data_AF-A0A1Q6ZG28-F1
#
_entry.id   AF-A0A1Q6ZG28-F1
#
_cell.length_a   1.000
_cell.length_b   1.000
_cell.length_c   1.000
_cell.angle_alpha   90.00
_cell.angle_beta   90.00
_cell.angle_gamma   90.00
#
_symmetry.space_group_name_H-M   'P 1'
#
loop_
_entity.id
_entity.type
_entity.pdbx_description
1 polymer ?
#
loop_
_entity_poly.entity_id
_entity_poly.type
_entity_poly.pdbx_seq_one_letter_code
_entity_poly.pdbx_strand_id
1 'polypeptide(L)'
;MTIEGPLRELGIHDVFQLLDLSRKTGALRVTSELRHNEGTIYFDSGVIVSAEIRSNPHPLGALLLRTGKITEADLERARDMQQRQGDKRRLGEILVALGVITQREVERQIRFQIEEVVFEVMSWNEGYFSFNEQPETRVPTEVSVRIPVEALLMEGARRIDEWSRIENRIPHVGVVPSLAPPPESGGGELDLLPPEWEVLALVDGQRSVRGLATELGRSDFEVAKTLFGLESAGVIVLVDPGNTKRSRGGPPSPGGDAAELVARAERALQAKDLDAARAAAEQAGSIQPHDATIHLLLGRIHLAQGRGSTAAEELRRALRLDPQLAAAHRQLGYALVSMGRFAEAVESWDQWDRLAGRTPEEEAQRSDVERARQAARVFAHG
;
A
#
# COMPACT_ATOMS: atom_id res chain seq x y z
N MET A 1 -8.11 32.83 -12.12
CA MET A 1 -7.63 32.91 -10.71
C MET A 1 -6.86 31.64 -10.40
N THR A 2 -5.85 31.70 -9.52
CA THR A 2 -5.12 30.51 -9.06
C THR A 2 -5.72 30.07 -7.74
N ILE A 3 -6.14 28.81 -7.65
CA ILE A 3 -6.67 28.21 -6.41
C ILE A 3 -5.61 27.24 -5.91
N GLU A 4 -5.03 27.50 -4.75
CA GLU A 4 -3.95 26.67 -4.21
C GLU A 4 -4.07 26.53 -2.70
N GLY A 5 -3.52 25.44 -2.18
CA GLY A 5 -3.56 25.14 -0.75
C GLY A 5 -3.05 23.75 -0.42
N PRO A 6 -2.88 23.46 0.88
CA PRO A 6 -2.49 22.13 1.33
C PRO A 6 -3.69 21.19 1.37
N LEU A 7 -3.49 19.93 1.01
CA LEU A 7 -4.54 18.90 0.96
C LEU A 7 -5.17 18.57 2.32
N ARG A 8 -4.49 18.91 3.42
CA ARG A 8 -5.00 18.75 4.78
C ARG A 8 -6.10 19.75 5.16
N GLU A 9 -6.18 20.89 4.48
CA GLU A 9 -7.15 21.95 4.77
C GLU A 9 -8.40 21.82 3.89
N LEU A 10 -8.20 21.46 2.62
CA LEU A 10 -9.26 21.17 1.67
C LEU A 10 -8.94 19.85 0.98
N GLY A 11 -9.76 18.83 1.26
CA GLY A 11 -9.57 17.52 0.67
C GLY A 11 -9.67 17.58 -0.85
N ILE A 12 -8.90 16.75 -1.54
CA ILE A 12 -8.88 16.75 -3.01
C ILE A 12 -10.25 16.51 -3.64
N HIS A 13 -11.13 15.75 -2.97
CA HIS A 13 -12.52 15.56 -3.39
C HIS A 13 -13.29 16.88 -3.45
N ASP A 14 -13.13 17.73 -2.43
CA ASP A 14 -13.78 19.03 -2.34
C ASP A 14 -13.24 19.97 -3.42
N VAL A 15 -11.93 19.89 -3.71
CA VAL A 15 -11.31 20.63 -4.83
C VAL A 15 -11.95 20.24 -6.15
N PHE A 16 -12.13 18.95 -6.44
CA PHE A 16 -12.78 18.51 -7.68
C PHE A 16 -14.23 19.01 -7.77
N GLN A 17 -15.01 18.87 -6.69
CA GLN A 17 -16.39 19.38 -6.65
C GLN A 17 -16.45 20.89 -6.88
N LEU A 18 -15.52 21.65 -6.29
CA LEU A 18 -15.45 23.09 -6.49
C LEU A 18 -15.16 23.43 -7.95
N LEU A 19 -14.21 22.75 -8.59
CA LEU A 19 -13.85 22.98 -9.99
C LEU A 19 -15.00 22.62 -10.94
N ASP A 20 -15.76 21.56 -10.63
CA ASP A 20 -16.95 21.14 -11.35
C ASP A 20 -18.10 22.15 -11.22
N LEU A 21 -18.50 22.47 -9.99
CA LEU A 21 -19.58 23.43 -9.70
C LEU A 21 -19.32 24.82 -10.31
N SER A 22 -18.05 25.23 -10.33
CA SER A 22 -17.63 26.51 -10.92
C SER A 22 -17.26 26.42 -12.40
N ARG A 23 -17.46 25.24 -13.03
CA ARG A 23 -17.18 24.92 -14.44
C ARG A 23 -15.83 25.44 -14.92
N LYS A 24 -14.79 25.19 -14.14
CA LYS A 24 -13.44 25.70 -14.43
C LYS A 24 -12.77 24.90 -15.54
N THR A 25 -12.00 25.61 -16.35
CA THR A 25 -11.12 25.04 -17.38
C THR A 25 -9.68 25.37 -17.02
N GLY A 26 -8.82 24.36 -16.95
CA GLY A 26 -7.44 24.54 -16.53
C GLY A 26 -6.74 23.26 -16.10
N ALA A 27 -5.58 23.41 -15.48
CA ALA A 27 -4.77 22.30 -14.99
C ALA A 27 -4.66 22.36 -13.47
N LEU A 28 -5.08 21.29 -12.81
CA LEU A 28 -4.89 21.03 -11.39
C LEU A 28 -3.62 20.22 -11.19
N ARG A 29 -2.64 20.79 -10.52
CA ARG A 29 -1.41 20.11 -10.13
C ARG A 29 -1.48 19.74 -8.66
N VAL A 30 -1.10 18.52 -8.33
CA VAL A 30 -1.06 18.00 -6.97
C VAL A 30 0.31 17.37 -6.72
N THR A 31 0.99 17.78 -5.66
CA THR A 31 2.31 17.27 -5.28
C THR A 31 2.24 16.60 -3.91
N SER A 32 2.91 15.45 -3.77
CA SER A 32 3.11 14.76 -2.49
C SER A 32 4.60 14.62 -2.21
N GLU A 33 5.05 15.21 -1.11
CA GLU A 33 6.46 15.13 -0.71
C GLU A 33 6.82 13.75 -0.19
N LEU A 34 5.92 13.09 0.56
CA LEU A 34 6.15 11.76 1.13
C LEU A 34 6.27 10.68 0.05
N ARG A 35 5.49 10.80 -1.02
CA ARG A 35 5.49 9.85 -2.14
C ARG A 35 6.50 10.21 -3.22
N HIS A 36 7.19 11.36 -3.10
CA HIS A 36 8.05 11.92 -4.14
C HIS A 36 7.38 11.92 -5.53
N ASN A 37 6.07 12.22 -5.56
CA ASN A 37 5.23 12.07 -6.73
C ASN A 37 4.42 13.33 -7.00
N GLU A 38 3.95 13.46 -8.24
CA GLU A 38 3.17 14.61 -8.70
C GLU A 38 2.18 14.19 -9.76
N GLY A 39 0.91 14.57 -9.58
CA GLY A 39 -0.17 14.39 -10.54
C GLY A 39 -0.61 15.71 -11.16
N THR A 40 -0.97 15.70 -12.44
CA THR A 40 -1.63 16.82 -13.12
C THR A 40 -2.92 16.33 -13.75
N ILE A 41 -4.04 16.98 -13.43
CA ILE A 41 -5.39 16.66 -13.92
C ILE A 41 -5.91 17.86 -14.68
N TYR A 42 -6.40 17.64 -15.89
CA TYR A 42 -6.89 18.68 -16.79
C TYR A 42 -8.41 18.70 -16.79
N PHE A 43 -8.96 19.89 -16.58
CA PHE A 43 -10.38 20.18 -16.56
C PHE A 43 -10.78 21.02 -17.78
N ASP A 44 -11.92 20.68 -18.36
CA ASP A 44 -12.63 21.47 -19.34
C ASP A 44 -14.09 21.65 -18.89
N SER A 45 -14.45 22.89 -18.56
CA SER A 45 -15.79 23.27 -18.14
C SER A 45 -16.29 22.46 -16.93
N GLY A 46 -15.40 22.16 -15.98
CA GLY A 46 -15.68 21.33 -14.80
C GLY A 46 -15.50 19.82 -15.00
N VAL A 47 -15.31 19.36 -16.24
CA VAL A 47 -15.20 17.93 -16.58
C VAL A 47 -13.74 17.53 -16.75
N ILE A 48 -13.35 16.34 -16.29
CA ILE A 48 -11.98 15.85 -16.46
C ILE A 48 -11.81 15.29 -17.88
N VAL A 49 -10.73 15.72 -18.56
CA VAL A 49 -10.44 15.34 -19.95
C VAL A 49 -9.08 14.68 -20.14
N SER A 50 -8.15 14.88 -19.20
CA SER A 50 -6.84 14.24 -19.21
C SER A 50 -6.25 14.21 -17.80
N ALA A 51 -5.38 13.25 -17.52
CA ALA A 51 -4.62 13.19 -16.29
C ALA A 51 -3.27 12.50 -16.51
N GLU A 52 -2.24 12.96 -15.82
CA GLU A 52 -0.87 12.48 -15.90
C GLU A 52 -0.25 12.40 -14.51
N ILE A 53 0.67 11.45 -14.29
CA ILE A 53 1.40 11.35 -13.03
C ILE A 53 2.88 11.06 -13.27
N ARG A 54 3.75 11.69 -12.48
CA ARG A 54 5.21 11.64 -12.66
C ARG A 54 5.78 10.23 -12.47
N SER A 55 5.30 9.48 -11.48
CA SER A 55 5.75 8.11 -11.23
C SER A 55 5.41 7.14 -12.36
N ASN A 56 4.38 7.48 -13.14
CA ASN A 56 3.80 6.58 -14.13
C ASN A 56 3.27 7.37 -15.35
N PRO A 57 4.15 7.96 -16.17
CA PRO A 57 3.76 8.57 -17.41
C PRO A 57 3.67 7.46 -18.48
N HIS A 58 2.82 6.45 -18.30
CA HIS A 58 2.70 5.41 -19.32
C HIS A 58 2.13 6.01 -20.61
N PRO A 59 2.90 6.04 -21.72
CA PRO A 59 2.38 6.47 -22.99
C PRO A 59 1.34 5.45 -23.46
N LEU A 60 0.27 5.91 -24.11
CA LEU A 60 -0.82 5.05 -24.62
C LEU A 60 -0.29 3.79 -25.35
N GLY A 61 0.78 3.92 -26.13
CA GLY A 61 1.40 2.79 -26.82
C GLY A 61 1.92 1.68 -25.90
N ALA A 62 2.55 2.02 -24.78
CA ALA A 62 3.04 1.02 -23.81
C ALA A 62 1.88 0.31 -23.09
N LEU A 63 0.81 1.05 -22.79
CA LEU A 63 -0.42 0.47 -22.21
C LEU A 63 -1.08 -0.52 -23.16
N LEU A 64 -1.19 -0.16 -24.43
CA LEU A 64 -1.80 -1.01 -25.44
C LEU A 64 -0.96 -2.27 -25.72
N LEU A 65 0.37 -2.17 -25.68
CA LEU A 65 1.27 -3.34 -25.74
C LEU A 65 1.07 -4.26 -24.54
N ARG A 66 1.11 -3.71 -23.32
CA ARG A 66 1.01 -4.50 -22.08
C ARG A 66 -0.32 -5.22 -21.96
N THR A 67 -1.40 -4.60 -22.42
CA THR A 67 -2.74 -5.19 -22.44
C THR A 67 -2.95 -6.17 -23.61
N GLY A 68 -1.92 -6.40 -24.43
CA GLY A 68 -1.97 -7.28 -25.60
C GLY A 68 -2.89 -6.80 -26.71
N LYS A 69 -3.30 -5.52 -26.69
CA LYS A 69 -4.20 -4.91 -27.67
C LYS A 69 -3.51 -4.56 -28.98
N ILE A 70 -2.20 -4.33 -28.92
CA ILE A 70 -1.35 -4.12 -30.09
C ILE A 70 -0.07 -4.93 -29.90
N THR A 71 0.62 -5.26 -30.99
CA THR A 71 1.95 -5.89 -30.96
C THR A 71 3.06 -4.84 -31.05
N GLU A 72 4.29 -5.22 -30.70
CA GLU A 72 5.48 -4.34 -30.82
C GLU A 72 5.61 -3.82 -32.26
N ALA A 73 5.37 -4.70 -33.24
CA ALA A 73 5.38 -4.36 -34.65
C ALA A 73 4.28 -3.36 -35.03
N ASP A 74 3.10 -3.42 -34.41
CA ASP A 74 2.03 -2.42 -34.63
C ASP A 74 2.44 -1.05 -34.08
N LEU A 75 3.06 -1.04 -32.91
CA LEU A 75 3.51 0.20 -32.27
C LEU A 75 4.65 0.86 -33.06
N GLU A 76 5.63 0.08 -33.51
CA GLU A 76 6.72 0.57 -34.37
C GLU A 76 6.17 1.16 -35.66
N ARG A 77 5.27 0.44 -36.36
CA ARG A 77 4.63 0.95 -37.57
C ARG A 77 3.89 2.27 -37.33
N ALA A 78 3.17 2.38 -36.22
CA ALA A 78 2.45 3.61 -35.88
C ALA A 78 3.41 4.78 -35.55
N ARG A 79 4.52 4.52 -34.85
CA ARG A 79 5.56 5.52 -34.55
C ARG A 79 6.28 5.99 -35.82
N ASP A 80 6.62 5.08 -36.71
CA ASP A 80 7.25 5.40 -38.00
C ASP A 80 6.35 6.32 -38.83
N MET A 81 5.04 6.05 -38.84
CA MET A 81 4.06 6.92 -39.50
C MET A 81 3.99 8.30 -38.85
N GLN A 82 4.06 8.38 -37.52
CA GLN A 82 4.06 9.63 -36.78
C GLN A 82 5.34 10.47 -37.03
N GLN A 83 6.49 9.82 -37.25
CA GLN A 83 7.76 10.48 -37.50
C GLN A 83 7.94 10.94 -38.96
N ARG A 84 7.13 10.44 -39.90
CA ARG A 84 7.13 10.94 -41.28
C ARG A 84 6.67 12.40 -41.29
N GLN A 85 7.47 13.27 -41.92
CA GLN A 85 7.18 14.71 -42.01
C GLN A 85 5.76 14.96 -42.54
N GLY A 86 4.92 15.57 -41.70
CA GLY A 86 3.59 16.05 -42.08
C GLY A 86 2.41 15.32 -41.45
N ASP A 87 2.62 14.17 -40.78
CA ASP A 87 1.54 13.49 -40.07
C ASP A 87 1.33 14.09 -38.68
N LYS A 88 0.23 14.85 -38.51
CA LYS A 88 -0.14 15.48 -37.23
C LYS A 88 -0.96 14.56 -36.33
N ARG A 89 -1.33 13.38 -36.81
CA ARG A 89 -2.19 12.46 -36.08
C ARG A 89 -1.51 11.93 -34.83
N ARG A 90 -2.28 11.76 -33.75
CA ARG A 90 -1.76 11.14 -32.52
C ARG A 90 -1.61 9.63 -32.71
N LEU A 91 -0.76 9.03 -31.89
CA LEU A 91 -0.48 7.58 -31.95
C LEU A 91 -1.76 6.72 -31.95
N GLY A 92 -2.76 7.08 -31.12
CA GLY A 92 -4.05 6.38 -31.07
C GLY A 92 -4.83 6.44 -32.39
N GLU A 93 -4.87 7.60 -33.05
CA GLU A 93 -5.55 7.77 -34.34
C GLU A 93 -4.87 6.96 -35.45
N ILE A 94 -3.55 6.88 -35.41
CA ILE A 94 -2.76 6.08 -36.35
C ILE A 94 -3.05 4.59 -36.14
N LEU A 95 -3.07 4.11 -34.89
CA LEU A 95 -3.40 2.72 -34.55
C LEU A 95 -4.83 2.34 -34.98
N VAL A 96 -5.79 3.27 -34.86
CA VAL A 96 -7.16 3.09 -35.34
C VAL A 96 -7.21 3.05 -36.87
N ALA A 97 -6.50 3.95 -37.55
CA ALA A 97 -6.44 3.98 -39.01
C ALA A 97 -5.76 2.73 -39.60
N LEU A 98 -4.83 2.12 -38.86
CA LEU A 98 -4.21 0.84 -39.21
C LEU A 98 -5.14 -0.36 -39.00
N GLY A 99 -6.29 -0.17 -38.35
CA GLY A 99 -7.27 -1.22 -38.07
C GLY A 99 -6.84 -2.22 -37.00
N VAL A 100 -5.76 -1.93 -36.26
CA VAL A 100 -5.25 -2.80 -35.18
C VAL A 100 -6.12 -2.69 -33.94
N ILE A 101 -6.67 -1.50 -33.68
CA ILE A 101 -7.51 -1.21 -32.53
C ILE A 101 -8.71 -0.35 -32.93
N THR A 102 -9.83 -0.48 -32.22
CA THR A 102 -10.99 0.37 -32.48
C THR A 102 -10.93 1.69 -31.70
N GLN A 103 -11.63 2.72 -32.20
CA GLN A 103 -11.76 4.01 -31.49
C GLN A 103 -12.29 3.84 -30.06
N ARG A 104 -13.26 2.93 -29.87
CA ARG A 104 -13.84 2.62 -28.55
C ARG A 104 -12.83 2.01 -27.58
N GLU A 105 -11.92 1.18 -28.08
CA GLU A 105 -10.88 0.58 -27.23
C GLU A 105 -9.82 1.60 -26.82
N VAL A 106 -9.46 2.52 -27.73
CA VAL A 106 -8.59 3.66 -27.40
C VAL A 106 -9.24 4.54 -26.33
N GLU A 107 -10.51 4.91 -26.52
CA GLU A 107 -11.27 5.69 -25.54
C GLU A 107 -11.37 5.00 -24.17
N ARG A 108 -11.61 3.67 -24.18
CA ARG A 108 -11.66 2.88 -22.94
C ARG A 108 -10.32 2.87 -22.23
N GLN A 109 -9.22 2.73 -22.95
CA GLN A 109 -7.88 2.70 -22.36
C GLN A 109 -7.49 4.07 -21.78
N ILE A 110 -7.82 5.15 -22.49
CA ILE A 110 -7.56 6.51 -21.99
C ILE A 110 -8.42 6.81 -20.77
N ARG A 111 -9.71 6.45 -20.79
CA ARG A 111 -10.60 6.56 -19.62
C ARG A 111 -10.00 5.87 -18.40
N PHE A 112 -9.57 4.62 -18.59
CA PHE A 112 -8.95 3.83 -17.55
C PHE A 112 -7.70 4.51 -16.97
N GLN A 113 -6.82 5.05 -17.82
CA GLN A 113 -5.63 5.79 -17.37
C GLN A 113 -5.98 7.04 -16.57
N ILE A 114 -6.97 7.82 -17.03
CA ILE A 114 -7.42 9.02 -16.29
C ILE A 114 -7.95 8.61 -14.91
N GLU A 115 -8.78 7.57 -14.87
CA GLU A 115 -9.31 7.01 -13.62
C GLU A 115 -8.19 6.58 -12.66
N GLU A 116 -7.19 5.83 -13.11
CA GLU A 116 -6.06 5.42 -12.25
C GLU A 116 -5.32 6.61 -11.63
N VAL A 117 -4.96 7.62 -12.44
CA VAL A 117 -4.26 8.81 -11.94
C VAL A 117 -5.14 9.58 -10.95
N VAL A 118 -6.41 9.77 -11.28
CA VAL A 118 -7.35 10.49 -10.43
C VAL A 118 -7.53 9.77 -9.10
N PHE A 119 -7.68 8.44 -9.10
CA PHE A 119 -7.82 7.66 -7.87
C PHE A 119 -6.55 7.63 -7.03
N GLU A 120 -5.37 7.58 -7.67
CA GLU A 120 -4.12 7.69 -6.93
C GLU A 120 -4.03 9.03 -6.22
N VAL A 121 -4.28 10.14 -6.93
CA VAL A 121 -4.27 11.50 -6.34
C VAL A 121 -5.35 11.65 -5.27
N MET A 122 -6.53 11.04 -5.46
CA MET A 122 -7.60 10.99 -4.45
C MET A 122 -7.21 10.25 -3.17
N SER A 123 -6.28 9.30 -3.25
CA SER A 123 -5.77 8.56 -2.08
C SER A 123 -4.77 9.36 -1.24
N TRP A 124 -4.33 10.54 -1.70
CA TRP A 124 -3.36 11.35 -0.99
C TRP A 124 -4.06 12.20 0.08
N ASN A 125 -3.72 11.94 1.34
CA ASN A 125 -4.20 12.70 2.50
C ASN A 125 -3.25 13.85 2.90
N GLU A 126 -2.18 14.04 2.14
CA GLU A 126 -1.15 15.05 2.36
C GLU A 126 -0.66 15.57 1.01
N GLY A 127 -0.11 16.77 1.01
CA GLY A 127 0.48 17.39 -0.17
C GLY A 127 -0.03 18.80 -0.40
N TYR A 128 0.29 19.34 -1.57
CA TYR A 128 -0.10 20.68 -1.98
C TYR A 128 -0.75 20.62 -3.35
N PHE A 129 -1.86 21.34 -3.53
CA PHE A 129 -2.53 21.47 -4.81
C PHE A 129 -2.46 22.90 -5.32
N SER A 130 -2.42 23.06 -6.64
CA SER A 130 -2.49 24.35 -7.31
C SER A 130 -3.24 24.20 -8.63
N PHE A 131 -4.32 24.95 -8.79
CA PHE A 131 -5.12 25.01 -10.00
C PHE A 131 -4.80 26.30 -10.77
N ASN A 132 -4.41 26.13 -12.02
CA ASN A 132 -4.17 27.23 -12.94
C ASN A 132 -5.20 27.20 -14.06
N GLU A 133 -6.04 28.23 -14.13
CA GLU A 133 -6.96 28.43 -15.26
C GLU A 133 -6.15 28.61 -16.56
N GLN A 134 -6.50 27.85 -17.58
CA GLN A 134 -5.85 27.91 -18.89
C GLN A 134 -6.92 27.94 -19.99
N PRO A 135 -6.66 28.62 -21.12
CA PRO A 135 -7.59 28.62 -22.25
C PRO A 135 -7.76 27.20 -22.81
N GLU A 136 -8.96 26.89 -23.30
CA GLU A 136 -9.35 25.57 -23.86
C GLU A 136 -8.38 25.02 -24.92
N THR A 137 -7.67 25.90 -25.63
CA THR A 137 -6.67 25.55 -26.64
C THR A 137 -5.39 24.91 -26.09
N ARG A 138 -5.11 25.06 -24.79
CA ARG A 138 -3.96 24.44 -24.11
C ARG A 138 -4.32 23.18 -23.34
N VAL A 139 -5.60 22.96 -23.10
CA VAL A 139 -6.09 21.71 -22.55
C VAL A 139 -6.01 20.67 -23.68
N PRO A 140 -5.54 19.44 -23.42
CA PRO A 140 -5.56 18.35 -24.41
C PRO A 140 -7.01 17.90 -24.74
N THR A 141 -7.83 18.78 -25.30
CA THR A 141 -9.28 18.59 -25.54
C THR A 141 -9.58 17.68 -26.75
N GLU A 142 -8.55 17.31 -27.52
CA GLU A 142 -8.68 16.38 -28.67
C GLU A 142 -8.90 14.92 -28.25
N VAL A 143 -8.92 14.64 -26.95
CA VAL A 143 -9.23 13.32 -26.42
C VAL A 143 -10.75 13.21 -26.26
N SER A 144 -11.37 12.28 -26.99
CA SER A 144 -12.83 12.03 -26.99
C SER A 144 -13.41 11.60 -25.63
N VAL A 145 -12.57 11.50 -24.59
CA VAL A 145 -12.93 11.03 -23.26
C VAL A 145 -13.21 12.23 -22.37
N ARG A 146 -14.48 12.35 -21.96
CA ARG A 146 -14.93 13.30 -20.95
C ARG A 146 -15.45 12.50 -19.76
N ILE A 147 -14.92 12.77 -18.57
CA ILE A 147 -15.31 12.09 -17.34
C ILE A 147 -15.86 13.11 -16.35
N PRO A 148 -17.18 13.10 -16.08
CA PRO A 148 -17.78 13.94 -15.06
C PRO A 148 -17.15 13.65 -13.69
N VAL A 149 -16.98 14.69 -12.88
CA VAL A 149 -16.40 14.55 -11.54
C VAL A 149 -17.26 13.64 -10.68
N GLU A 150 -18.58 13.72 -10.78
CA GLU A 150 -19.49 12.88 -10.00
C GLU A 150 -19.33 11.40 -10.35
N ALA A 151 -19.07 11.06 -11.62
CA ALA A 151 -18.82 9.68 -12.01
C ALA A 151 -17.55 9.12 -11.34
N LEU A 152 -16.49 9.93 -11.23
CA LEU A 152 -15.26 9.56 -10.55
C LEU A 152 -15.44 9.50 -9.03
N LEU A 153 -16.18 10.43 -8.44
CA LEU A 153 -16.47 10.39 -7.01
C LEU A 153 -17.35 9.21 -6.64
N MET A 154 -18.35 8.88 -7.45
CA MET A 154 -19.19 7.69 -7.27
C MET A 154 -18.37 6.41 -7.44
N GLU A 155 -17.52 6.33 -8.45
CA GLU A 155 -16.63 5.19 -8.64
C GLU A 155 -15.60 5.09 -7.51
N GLY A 156 -15.10 6.22 -7.01
CA GLY A 156 -14.22 6.29 -5.84
C GLY A 156 -14.93 5.78 -4.58
N ALA A 157 -16.16 6.23 -4.31
CA ALA A 157 -16.99 5.72 -3.22
C ALA A 157 -17.26 4.22 -3.37
N ARG A 158 -17.57 3.77 -4.59
CA ARG A 158 -17.74 2.35 -4.91
C ARG A 158 -16.46 1.55 -4.65
N ARG A 159 -15.29 2.10 -5.00
CA ARG A 159 -13.99 1.48 -4.72
C ARG A 159 -13.68 1.47 -3.23
N ILE A 160 -14.04 2.49 -2.46
CA ILE A 160 -13.91 2.52 -1.00
C ILE A 160 -14.84 1.46 -0.38
N ASP A 161 -16.08 1.34 -0.85
CA ASP A 161 -17.02 0.32 -0.40
C ASP A 161 -16.55 -1.10 -0.79
N GLU A 162 -16.07 -1.29 -2.01
CA GLU A 162 -15.43 -2.55 -2.45
C GLU A 162 -14.19 -2.85 -1.61
N TRP A 163 -13.36 -1.82 -1.35
CA TRP A 163 -12.19 -1.94 -0.51
C TRP A 163 -12.57 -2.32 0.91
N SER A 164 -13.64 -1.78 1.49
CA SER A 164 -14.10 -2.18 2.83
C SER A 164 -14.47 -3.67 2.92
N ARG A 165 -14.92 -4.27 1.80
CA ARG A 165 -15.18 -5.72 1.71
C ARG A 165 -13.88 -6.49 1.58
N ILE A 166 -12.98 -6.01 0.73
CA ILE A 166 -11.66 -6.60 0.48
C ILE A 166 -10.78 -6.51 1.73
N GLU A 167 -10.79 -5.39 2.46
CA GLU A 167 -9.99 -5.06 3.65
C GLU A 167 -10.17 -6.08 4.76
N ASN A 168 -11.35 -6.69 4.86
CA ASN A 168 -11.54 -7.80 5.78
C ASN A 168 -10.54 -8.92 5.52
N ARG A 169 -10.24 -9.25 4.26
CA ARG A 169 -9.34 -10.35 3.84
C ARG A 169 -7.95 -9.88 3.43
N ILE A 170 -7.84 -8.67 2.91
CA ILE A 170 -6.59 -8.01 2.52
C ILE A 170 -6.50 -6.69 3.30
N PRO A 171 -6.19 -6.74 4.61
CA PRO A 171 -6.15 -5.53 5.45
C PRO A 171 -5.07 -4.53 5.03
N HIS A 172 -4.02 -5.02 4.36
CA HIS A 172 -2.99 -4.18 3.77
C HIS A 172 -2.38 -4.83 2.53
N VAL A 173 -1.72 -4.03 1.70
CA VAL A 173 -1.05 -4.47 0.45
C VAL A 173 0.19 -5.37 0.69
N GLY A 174 0.53 -5.61 1.95
CA GLY A 174 1.60 -6.52 2.38
C GLY A 174 1.16 -7.99 2.47
N VAL A 175 -0.13 -8.29 2.31
CA VAL A 175 -0.66 -9.67 2.32
C VAL A 175 -0.05 -10.47 1.18
N VAL A 176 0.28 -11.73 1.45
CA VAL A 176 0.94 -12.65 0.52
C VAL A 176 -0.06 -13.72 0.09
N PRO A 177 -0.52 -13.72 -1.18
CA PRO A 177 -1.31 -14.82 -1.72
C PRO A 177 -0.45 -16.08 -1.92
N SER A 178 -1.04 -17.24 -1.68
CA SER A 178 -0.48 -18.56 -1.98
C SER A 178 -1.53 -19.44 -2.64
N LEU A 179 -1.13 -20.40 -3.48
CA LEU A 179 -2.08 -21.35 -4.08
C LEU A 179 -2.78 -22.18 -3.00
N ALA A 180 -4.08 -22.37 -3.15
CA ALA A 180 -4.83 -23.23 -2.24
C ALA A 180 -4.44 -24.71 -2.46
N PRO A 181 -4.43 -25.52 -1.38
CA PRO A 181 -4.22 -26.94 -1.52
C PRO A 181 -5.31 -27.55 -2.42
N PRO A 182 -4.98 -28.58 -3.22
CA PRO A 182 -5.93 -29.21 -4.12
C PRO A 182 -7.15 -29.73 -3.33
N PRO A 183 -8.38 -29.52 -3.82
CA PRO A 183 -9.56 -29.97 -3.11
C PRO A 183 -9.58 -31.50 -3.01
N GLU A 184 -10.04 -32.02 -1.86
CA GLU A 184 -10.15 -33.47 -1.61
C GLU A 184 -11.15 -34.17 -2.56
N SER A 185 -12.04 -33.40 -3.18
CA SER A 185 -12.96 -33.86 -4.23
C SER A 185 -12.50 -33.33 -5.58
N GLY A 186 -12.33 -34.22 -6.56
CA GLY A 186 -11.70 -33.96 -7.86
C GLY A 186 -11.99 -32.59 -8.48
N GLY A 187 -10.91 -31.94 -8.95
CA GLY A 187 -10.88 -30.55 -9.38
C GLY A 187 -11.88 -30.22 -10.50
N GLY A 188 -12.66 -29.17 -10.28
CA GLY A 188 -13.43 -28.51 -11.33
C GLY A 188 -12.52 -27.75 -12.29
N GLU A 189 -13.02 -27.51 -13.51
CA GLU A 189 -12.35 -26.59 -14.44
C GLU A 189 -12.43 -25.16 -13.90
N LEU A 190 -11.27 -24.51 -13.86
CA LEU A 190 -11.12 -23.11 -13.48
C LEU A 190 -11.29 -22.24 -14.72
N ASP A 191 -12.45 -21.60 -14.85
CA ASP A 191 -12.70 -20.58 -15.88
C ASP A 191 -12.28 -19.21 -15.35
N LEU A 192 -11.03 -18.85 -15.60
CA LEU A 192 -10.45 -17.57 -15.19
C LEU A 192 -10.31 -16.65 -16.39
N LEU A 193 -10.57 -15.36 -16.16
CA LEU A 193 -10.34 -14.33 -17.15
C LEU A 193 -8.82 -14.13 -17.37
N PRO A 194 -8.38 -13.63 -18.54
CA PRO A 194 -6.95 -13.38 -18.80
C PRO A 194 -6.24 -12.55 -17.70
N PRO A 195 -6.84 -11.47 -17.17
CA PRO A 195 -6.22 -10.70 -16.08
C PRO A 195 -6.08 -11.47 -14.76
N GLU A 196 -6.94 -12.45 -14.51
CA GLU A 196 -6.91 -13.30 -13.31
C GLU A 196 -5.83 -14.37 -13.45
N TRP A 197 -5.68 -14.94 -14.65
CA TRP A 197 -4.57 -15.83 -14.99
C TRP A 197 -3.21 -15.17 -14.82
N GLU A 198 -3.06 -13.93 -15.28
CA GLU A 198 -1.81 -13.17 -15.12
C GLU A 198 -1.44 -12.98 -13.64
N VAL A 199 -2.42 -12.64 -12.80
CA VAL A 199 -2.20 -12.51 -11.35
C VAL A 199 -1.86 -13.86 -10.75
N LEU A 200 -2.65 -14.90 -11.04
CA LEU A 200 -2.46 -16.25 -10.51
C LEU A 200 -1.11 -16.85 -10.88
N ALA A 201 -0.62 -16.60 -12.11
CA ALA A 201 0.67 -17.11 -12.59
C ALA A 201 1.87 -16.57 -11.78
N LEU A 202 1.72 -15.41 -11.13
CA LEU A 202 2.74 -14.81 -10.27
C LEU A 202 2.55 -15.14 -8.78
N VAL A 203 1.45 -15.82 -8.40
CA VAL A 203 1.21 -16.25 -7.02
C VAL A 203 2.14 -17.41 -6.67
N ASP A 204 3.17 -17.10 -5.88
CA ASP A 204 4.23 -18.03 -5.47
C ASP A 204 4.31 -18.24 -3.94
N GLY A 205 3.42 -17.59 -3.19
CA GLY A 205 3.45 -17.61 -1.72
C GLY A 205 4.57 -16.76 -1.09
N GLN A 206 5.23 -15.90 -1.86
CA GLN A 206 6.31 -15.01 -1.40
C GLN A 206 6.02 -13.54 -1.69
N ARG A 207 5.50 -13.24 -2.90
CA ARG A 207 5.21 -11.87 -3.30
C ARG A 207 3.95 -11.35 -2.60
N SER A 208 4.04 -10.13 -2.05
CA SER A 208 2.87 -9.45 -1.52
C SER A 208 1.98 -8.86 -2.62
N VAL A 209 0.76 -8.45 -2.28
CA VAL A 209 -0.14 -7.71 -3.20
C VAL A 209 0.60 -6.55 -3.88
N ARG A 210 1.38 -5.77 -3.12
CA ARG A 210 2.18 -4.66 -3.66
C ARG A 210 3.28 -5.12 -4.61
N GLY A 211 3.94 -6.25 -4.30
CA GLY A 211 4.94 -6.84 -5.17
C GLY A 211 4.35 -7.26 -6.51
N LEU A 212 3.20 -7.94 -6.47
CA LEU A 212 2.44 -8.33 -7.66
C LEU A 212 1.97 -7.12 -8.47
N ALA A 213 1.43 -6.09 -7.81
CA ALA A 213 1.02 -4.84 -8.45
C ALA A 213 2.18 -4.15 -9.17
N THR A 214 3.35 -4.08 -8.53
CA THR A 214 4.56 -3.49 -9.12
C THR A 214 5.03 -4.28 -10.35
N GLU A 215 5.07 -5.61 -10.27
CA GLU A 215 5.54 -6.48 -11.35
C GLU A 215 4.59 -6.50 -12.55
N LEU A 216 3.27 -6.48 -12.30
CA LEU A 216 2.24 -6.37 -13.33
C LEU A 216 2.05 -4.93 -13.85
N GLY A 217 2.63 -3.94 -13.15
CA GLY A 217 2.41 -2.52 -13.39
C GLY A 217 0.94 -2.08 -13.23
N ARG A 218 0.18 -2.78 -12.38
CA ARG A 218 -1.23 -2.47 -12.09
C ARG A 218 -1.34 -1.77 -10.74
N SER A 219 -2.46 -1.10 -10.47
CA SER A 219 -2.69 -0.53 -9.15
C SER A 219 -2.89 -1.62 -8.08
N ASP A 220 -2.46 -1.33 -6.84
CA ASP A 220 -2.64 -2.23 -5.69
C ASP A 220 -4.11 -2.67 -5.53
N PHE A 221 -5.05 -1.77 -5.83
CA PHE A 221 -6.49 -2.02 -5.77
C PHE A 221 -6.95 -3.11 -6.75
N GLU A 222 -6.49 -3.07 -8.00
CA GLU A 222 -6.88 -4.05 -9.01
C GLU A 222 -6.36 -5.44 -8.70
N VAL A 223 -5.11 -5.52 -8.25
CA VAL A 223 -4.51 -6.79 -7.84
C VAL A 223 -5.22 -7.34 -6.61
N ALA A 224 -5.46 -6.50 -5.58
CA ALA A 224 -6.19 -6.91 -4.39
C ALA A 224 -7.61 -7.42 -4.73
N LYS A 225 -8.33 -6.74 -5.63
CA LYS A 225 -9.65 -7.15 -6.10
C LYS A 225 -9.62 -8.51 -6.79
N THR A 226 -8.63 -8.71 -7.66
CA THR A 226 -8.43 -9.98 -8.38
C THR A 226 -8.14 -11.12 -7.40
N LEU A 227 -7.22 -10.88 -6.45
CA LEU A 227 -6.86 -11.84 -5.41
C LEU A 227 -8.05 -12.16 -4.49
N PHE A 228 -8.86 -11.17 -4.12
CA PHE A 228 -10.08 -11.39 -3.35
C PHE A 228 -11.09 -12.30 -4.08
N GLY A 229 -11.25 -12.12 -5.40
CA GLY A 229 -12.07 -13.00 -6.23
C GLY A 229 -11.53 -14.44 -6.27
N LEU A 230 -10.22 -14.60 -6.46
CA LEU A 230 -9.55 -15.90 -6.47
C LEU A 230 -9.62 -16.61 -5.09
N GLU A 231 -9.52 -15.87 -3.99
CA GLU A 231 -9.65 -16.42 -2.64
C GLU A 231 -11.10 -16.83 -2.34
N SER A 232 -12.07 -16.02 -2.75
CA SER A 232 -13.50 -16.35 -2.65
C SER A 232 -13.87 -17.59 -3.46
N ALA A 233 -13.18 -17.82 -4.58
CA ALA A 233 -13.31 -19.03 -5.40
C ALA A 233 -12.52 -20.23 -4.86
N GLY A 234 -11.74 -20.06 -3.79
CA GLY A 234 -10.93 -21.11 -3.17
C GLY A 234 -9.69 -21.52 -3.97
N VAL A 235 -9.26 -20.70 -4.94
CA VAL A 235 -8.08 -20.95 -5.79
C VAL A 235 -6.78 -20.61 -5.07
N ILE A 236 -6.85 -19.57 -4.23
CA ILE A 236 -5.73 -19.08 -3.45
C ILE A 236 -6.13 -18.91 -1.98
N VAL A 237 -5.13 -18.83 -1.12
CA VAL A 237 -5.27 -18.48 0.29
C VAL A 237 -4.46 -17.21 0.52
N LEU A 238 -5.05 -16.24 1.22
CA LEU A 238 -4.39 -14.99 1.55
C LEU A 238 -3.75 -15.11 2.93
N VAL A 239 -2.42 -14.97 2.97
CA VAL A 239 -1.64 -15.02 4.22
C VAL A 239 -1.21 -13.61 4.56
N ASP A 240 -1.73 -13.10 5.67
CA ASP A 240 -1.27 -11.83 6.24
C ASP A 240 -0.03 -12.08 7.12
N PRO A 241 1.17 -11.58 6.73
CA PRO A 241 2.39 -11.75 7.50
C PRO A 241 2.34 -11.10 8.89
N GLY A 242 1.48 -10.09 9.10
CA GLY A 242 1.32 -9.39 10.37
C GLY A 242 0.22 -9.95 11.28
N ASN A 243 -0.67 -10.81 10.76
CA ASN A 243 -1.84 -11.32 11.47
C ASN A 243 -1.79 -12.84 11.69
N THR A 244 -0.71 -13.33 12.29
CA THR A 244 -0.59 -14.73 12.76
C THR A 244 -1.47 -15.05 13.99
N LYS A 245 -2.42 -14.17 14.33
CA LYS A 245 -3.43 -14.39 15.39
C LYS A 245 -4.86 -14.25 14.85
N ARG A 246 -5.34 -15.14 13.95
CA ARG A 246 -6.78 -15.52 13.95
C ARG A 246 -7.25 -16.69 13.08
N SER A 247 -6.45 -17.32 12.23
CA SER A 247 -6.90 -18.52 11.51
C SER A 247 -6.38 -19.80 12.18
N ARG A 248 -7.08 -20.28 13.22
CA ARG A 248 -6.97 -21.67 13.67
C ARG A 248 -8.09 -22.46 12.99
N GLY A 249 -7.76 -23.26 11.99
CA GLY A 249 -8.74 -24.15 11.36
C GLY A 249 -8.28 -24.90 10.10
N GLY A 250 -7.00 -25.19 9.93
CA GLY A 250 -6.51 -26.05 8.84
C GLY A 250 -5.29 -26.85 9.29
N PRO A 251 -5.08 -28.07 8.77
CA PRO A 251 -3.96 -28.92 9.19
C PRO A 251 -2.63 -28.25 8.82
N PRO A 252 -1.58 -28.42 9.65
CA PRO A 252 -0.35 -27.65 9.53
C PRO A 252 0.39 -27.99 8.24
N SER A 253 0.62 -26.99 7.40
CA SER A 253 1.61 -26.98 6.32
C SER A 253 2.88 -26.24 6.80
N PRO A 254 4.06 -26.40 6.15
CA PRO A 254 5.38 -26.34 6.76
C PRO A 254 5.92 -24.91 7.05
N GLY A 255 5.07 -24.02 7.56
CA GLY A 255 5.45 -22.83 8.34
C GLY A 255 5.60 -23.13 9.84
N GLY A 256 5.71 -24.41 10.20
CA GLY A 256 5.79 -24.91 11.57
C GLY A 256 7.00 -24.38 12.35
N ASP A 257 8.12 -24.11 11.68
CA ASP A 257 9.36 -23.87 12.41
C ASP A 257 9.42 -22.48 13.07
N ALA A 258 9.14 -21.38 12.37
CA ALA A 258 9.26 -20.04 12.96
C ALA A 258 8.22 -19.77 14.07
N ALA A 259 6.96 -20.13 13.85
CA ALA A 259 5.90 -19.94 14.83
C ALA A 259 6.08 -20.85 16.06
N GLU A 260 6.53 -22.10 15.86
CA GLU A 260 6.88 -22.99 16.97
C GLU A 260 8.12 -22.50 17.72
N LEU A 261 9.11 -21.95 17.02
CA LEU A 261 10.30 -21.34 17.62
C LEU A 261 9.93 -20.09 18.44
N VAL A 262 9.02 -19.24 17.95
CA VAL A 262 8.47 -18.12 18.73
C VAL A 262 7.74 -18.64 19.97
N ALA A 263 6.86 -19.63 19.83
CA ALA A 263 6.14 -20.21 20.97
C ALA A 263 7.08 -20.91 21.97
N ARG A 264 8.18 -21.51 21.50
CA ARG A 264 9.24 -22.08 22.33
C ARG A 264 10.02 -20.97 23.05
N ALA A 265 10.35 -19.89 22.35
CA ALA A 265 11.03 -18.74 22.93
C ALA A 265 10.19 -18.07 24.02
N GLU A 266 8.88 -17.91 23.79
CA GLU A 266 7.96 -17.37 24.79
C GLU A 266 7.82 -18.28 26.01
N ARG A 267 7.69 -19.60 25.82
CA ARG A 267 7.66 -20.58 26.93
C ARG A 267 8.96 -20.57 27.73
N ALA A 268 10.11 -20.53 27.06
CA ALA A 268 11.41 -20.45 27.71
C ALA A 268 11.58 -19.13 28.47
N LEU A 269 11.11 -18.01 27.92
CA LEU A 269 11.11 -16.72 28.59
C LEU A 269 10.24 -16.71 29.84
N GLN A 270 9.06 -17.33 29.80
CA GLN A 270 8.18 -17.53 30.97
C GLN A 270 8.85 -18.43 32.02
N ALA A 271 9.57 -19.47 31.59
CA ALA A 271 10.36 -20.35 32.44
C ALA A 271 11.66 -19.69 32.97
N LYS A 272 11.95 -18.45 32.56
CA LYS A 272 13.21 -17.71 32.84
C LYS A 272 14.48 -18.39 32.30
N ASP A 273 14.33 -19.33 31.37
CA ASP A 273 15.45 -19.89 30.61
C ASP A 273 15.80 -18.94 29.46
N LEU A 274 16.60 -17.92 29.78
CA LEU A 274 16.90 -16.82 28.87
C LEU A 274 17.79 -17.24 27.70
N ASP A 275 18.60 -18.29 27.84
CA ASP A 275 19.45 -18.79 26.78
C ASP A 275 18.65 -19.61 25.76
N ALA A 276 17.78 -20.50 26.24
CA ALA A 276 16.87 -21.21 25.34
C ALA A 276 15.87 -20.26 24.66
N ALA A 277 15.40 -19.23 25.38
CA ALA A 277 14.52 -18.21 24.81
C ALA A 277 15.20 -17.45 23.67
N ARG A 278 16.44 -17.01 23.90
CA ARG A 278 17.22 -16.27 22.90
C ARG A 278 17.53 -17.15 21.68
N ALA A 279 18.01 -18.38 21.88
CA ALA A 279 18.35 -19.26 20.78
C ALA A 279 17.15 -19.54 19.86
N ALA A 280 15.97 -19.81 20.45
CA ALA A 280 14.75 -20.02 19.69
C ALA A 280 14.27 -18.75 18.97
N ALA A 281 14.37 -17.58 19.60
CA ALA A 281 13.99 -16.31 18.99
C ALA A 281 14.95 -15.88 17.85
N GLU A 282 16.25 -16.14 17.99
CA GLU A 282 17.26 -15.89 16.94
C GLU A 282 17.02 -16.81 15.73
N GLN A 283 16.69 -18.09 15.97
CA GLN A 283 16.31 -19.02 14.91
C GLN A 283 15.01 -18.59 14.21
N ALA A 284 14.01 -18.13 14.97
CA ALA A 284 12.79 -17.57 14.39
C ALA A 284 13.09 -16.34 13.51
N GLY A 285 13.95 -15.43 13.98
CA GLY A 285 14.38 -14.24 13.22
C GLY A 285 15.23 -14.58 12.00
N SER A 286 15.90 -15.73 11.98
CA SER A 286 16.63 -16.23 10.81
C SER A 286 15.67 -16.67 9.70
N ILE A 287 14.50 -17.18 10.06
CA ILE A 287 13.46 -17.64 9.13
C ILE A 287 12.57 -16.47 8.68
N GLN A 288 12.26 -15.55 9.60
CA GLN A 288 11.42 -14.37 9.34
C GLN A 288 12.13 -13.07 9.78
N PRO A 289 13.13 -12.59 9.00
CA PRO A 289 13.96 -11.43 9.38
C PRO A 289 13.25 -10.08 9.30
N HIS A 290 12.01 -10.03 8.80
CA HIS A 290 11.21 -8.80 8.65
C HIS A 290 9.97 -8.80 9.56
N ASP A 291 9.88 -9.71 10.53
CA ASP A 291 8.78 -9.73 11.50
C ASP A 291 9.10 -8.86 12.72
N ALA A 292 8.37 -7.76 12.87
CA ALA A 292 8.50 -6.82 13.97
C ALA A 292 8.28 -7.47 15.36
N THR A 293 7.43 -8.50 15.45
CA THR A 293 7.11 -9.18 16.71
C THR A 293 8.25 -10.06 17.20
N ILE A 294 9.04 -10.63 16.29
CA ILE A 294 10.25 -11.41 16.62
C ILE A 294 11.34 -10.47 17.16
N HIS A 295 11.53 -9.30 16.54
CA HIS A 295 12.44 -8.29 17.04
C HIS A 295 11.99 -7.71 18.40
N LEU A 296 10.68 -7.55 18.62
CA LEU A 296 10.13 -7.22 19.94
C LEU A 296 10.44 -8.31 20.98
N LEU A 297 10.29 -9.59 20.61
CA LEU A 297 10.59 -10.72 21.49
C LEU A 297 12.08 -10.79 21.84
N LEU A 298 12.98 -10.65 20.86
CA LEU A 298 14.42 -10.55 21.08
C LEU A 298 14.78 -9.38 21.99
N GLY A 299 14.17 -8.21 21.78
CA GLY A 299 14.31 -7.04 22.64
C GLY A 299 13.92 -7.32 24.10
N ARG A 300 12.77 -7.99 24.32
CA ARG A 300 12.32 -8.40 25.66
C ARG A 300 13.27 -9.40 26.31
N ILE A 301 13.76 -10.38 25.55
CA ILE A 301 14.71 -11.38 26.04
C ILE A 301 16.04 -10.71 26.44
N HIS A 302 16.55 -9.80 25.63
CA HIS A 302 17.77 -9.05 25.94
C HIS A 302 17.61 -8.14 27.15
N LEU A 303 16.46 -7.49 27.32
CA LEU A 303 16.12 -6.76 28.53
C LEU A 303 16.16 -7.66 29.77
N ALA A 304 15.54 -8.84 29.70
CA ALA A 304 15.55 -9.81 30.79
C ALA A 304 16.97 -10.33 31.11
N GLN A 305 17.88 -10.31 30.12
CA GLN A 305 19.29 -10.65 30.28
C GLN A 305 20.17 -9.47 30.75
N GLY A 306 19.59 -8.29 31.00
CA GLY A 306 20.34 -7.08 31.36
C GLY A 306 21.13 -6.44 30.22
N ARG A 307 20.90 -6.87 28.97
CA ARG A 307 21.57 -6.36 27.76
C ARG A 307 20.80 -5.19 27.16
N GLY A 308 20.80 -4.07 27.87
CA GLY A 308 20.05 -2.86 27.51
C GLY A 308 20.34 -2.30 26.12
N SER A 309 21.63 -2.26 25.72
CA SER A 309 22.04 -1.76 24.40
C SER A 309 21.52 -2.63 23.26
N THR A 310 21.72 -3.94 23.32
CA THR A 310 21.25 -4.91 22.32
C THR A 310 19.72 -4.93 22.27
N ALA A 311 19.06 -4.83 23.43
CA ALA A 311 17.60 -4.72 23.46
C ALA A 311 17.10 -3.47 22.72
N ALA A 312 17.73 -2.31 22.94
CA ALA A 312 17.34 -1.08 22.26
C ALA A 312 17.55 -1.16 20.74
N GLU A 313 18.56 -1.88 20.26
CA GLU A 313 18.78 -2.11 18.83
C GLU A 313 17.67 -2.95 18.19
N GLU A 314 17.31 -4.07 18.83
CA GLU A 314 16.24 -4.96 18.37
C GLU A 314 14.85 -4.26 18.44
N LEU A 315 14.60 -3.48 19.48
CA LEU A 315 13.34 -2.74 19.61
C LEU A 315 13.23 -1.61 18.58
N ARG A 316 14.34 -0.95 18.23
CA ARG A 316 14.36 0.00 17.11
C ARG A 316 14.19 -0.68 15.76
N ARG A 317 14.65 -1.93 15.58
CA ARG A 317 14.37 -2.74 14.38
C ARG A 317 12.87 -3.02 14.29
N ALA A 318 12.26 -3.48 15.38
CA ALA A 318 10.81 -3.69 15.46
C ALA A 318 10.03 -2.42 15.07
N LEU A 319 10.41 -1.26 15.59
CA LEU A 319 9.76 0.03 15.29
C LEU A 319 10.01 0.57 13.88
N ARG A 320 11.07 0.13 13.19
CA ARG A 320 11.27 0.45 11.76
C ARG A 320 10.33 -0.37 10.86
N LEU A 321 10.05 -1.61 11.28
CA LEU A 321 9.16 -2.52 10.57
C LEU A 321 7.69 -2.18 10.83
N ASP A 322 7.35 -1.87 12.09
CA ASP A 322 6.03 -1.39 12.51
C ASP A 322 6.16 -0.19 13.49
N PRO A 323 6.05 1.05 12.99
CA PRO A 323 6.11 2.25 13.83
C PRO A 323 4.98 2.38 14.86
N GLN A 324 3.85 1.69 14.65
CA GLN A 324 2.68 1.74 15.52
C GLN A 324 2.67 0.64 16.59
N LEU A 325 3.71 -0.20 16.64
CA LEU A 325 3.84 -1.28 17.61
C LEU A 325 4.03 -0.75 19.05
N ALA A 326 2.93 -0.47 19.73
CA ALA A 326 2.91 0.12 21.07
C ALA A 326 3.81 -0.67 22.06
N ALA A 327 3.73 -2.00 22.05
CA ALA A 327 4.53 -2.84 22.93
C ALA A 327 6.05 -2.60 22.76
N ALA A 328 6.53 -2.30 21.55
CA ALA A 328 7.94 -2.02 21.29
C ALA A 328 8.37 -0.66 21.85
N HIS A 329 7.54 0.38 21.72
CA HIS A 329 7.78 1.68 22.38
C HIS A 329 7.89 1.55 23.91
N ARG A 330 7.04 0.70 24.51
CA ARG A 330 7.10 0.43 25.97
C ARG A 330 8.41 -0.21 26.38
N GLN A 331 8.80 -1.30 25.70
CA GLN A 331 10.03 -2.02 26.00
C GLN A 331 11.25 -1.15 25.71
N LEU A 332 11.21 -0.30 24.68
CA LEU A 332 12.33 0.59 24.35
C LEU A 332 12.59 1.59 25.48
N GLY A 333 11.53 2.13 26.10
CA GLY A 333 11.67 2.97 27.29
C GLY A 333 12.41 2.28 28.43
N TYR A 334 12.08 1.01 28.73
CA TYR A 334 12.81 0.24 29.75
C TYR A 334 14.27 -0.03 29.35
N ALA A 335 14.53 -0.33 28.07
CA ALA A 335 15.89 -0.53 27.57
C ALA A 335 16.73 0.74 27.69
N LEU A 336 16.16 1.89 27.35
CA LEU A 336 16.82 3.19 27.45
C LEU A 336 17.12 3.58 28.90
N VAL A 337 16.22 3.28 29.85
CA VAL A 337 16.49 3.45 31.29
C VAL A 337 17.67 2.59 31.74
N SER A 338 17.76 1.33 31.31
CA SER A 338 18.91 0.47 31.64
C SER A 338 20.25 0.97 31.08
N MET A 339 20.20 1.88 30.09
CA MET A 339 21.36 2.55 29.51
C MET A 339 21.61 3.95 30.09
N GLY A 340 20.80 4.42 31.04
CA GLY A 340 20.86 5.78 31.58
C GLY A 340 20.36 6.88 30.62
N ARG A 341 19.67 6.51 29.53
CA ARG A 341 19.14 7.44 28.51
C ARG A 341 17.72 7.87 28.86
N PHE A 342 17.58 8.58 29.98
CA PHE A 342 16.27 8.87 30.58
C PHE A 342 15.36 9.76 29.72
N ALA A 343 15.90 10.75 29.01
CA ALA A 343 15.09 11.64 28.15
C ALA A 343 14.41 10.86 27.01
N GLU A 344 15.16 10.04 26.28
CA GLU A 344 14.61 9.21 25.20
C GLU A 344 13.65 8.13 25.72
N ALA A 345 13.86 7.65 26.95
CA ALA A 345 12.93 6.72 27.58
C ALA A 345 11.55 7.35 27.80
N VAL A 346 11.52 8.62 28.24
CA VAL A 346 10.28 9.40 28.43
C VAL A 346 9.56 9.58 27.09
N GLU A 347 10.27 9.91 26.02
CA GLU A 347 9.69 10.03 24.67
C GLU A 347 9.11 8.72 24.17
N SER A 348 9.81 7.60 24.40
CA SER A 348 9.33 6.27 24.00
C SER A 348 8.04 5.91 24.74
N TRP A 349 7.93 6.25 26.03
CA TRP A 349 6.70 6.03 26.78
C TRP A 349 5.56 6.98 26.42
N ASP A 350 5.85 8.19 25.95
CA ASP A 350 4.84 9.07 25.35
C ASP A 350 4.21 8.46 24.10
N GLN A 351 5.05 7.90 23.24
CA GLN A 351 4.56 7.26 22.02
C GLN A 351 3.76 6.00 22.34
N TRP A 352 4.20 5.22 23.32
CA TRP A 352 3.43 4.09 23.82
C TRP A 352 2.04 4.51 24.32
N ASP A 353 1.95 5.56 25.15
CA ASP A 353 0.68 5.99 25.75
C ASP A 353 -0.34 6.50 24.72
N ARG A 354 0.13 7.10 23.62
CA ARG A 354 -0.71 7.53 22.49
C ARG A 354 -1.25 6.36 21.68
N LEU A 355 -0.48 5.28 21.56
CA LEU A 355 -0.81 4.11 20.74
C LEU A 355 -1.54 3.01 21.52
N ALA A 356 -1.36 2.95 22.83
CA ALA A 356 -1.96 1.93 23.68
C ALA A 356 -3.48 2.09 23.77
N GLY A 357 -4.18 0.95 23.74
CA GLY A 357 -5.63 0.91 23.94
C GLY A 357 -6.04 1.19 25.38
N ARG A 358 -7.34 0.99 25.65
CA ARG A 358 -7.97 1.13 26.97
C ARG A 358 -8.45 -0.21 27.54
N THR A 359 -7.71 -1.29 27.29
CA THR A 359 -8.02 -2.58 27.92
C THR A 359 -7.54 -2.60 29.38
N PRO A 360 -8.14 -3.41 30.27
CA PRO A 360 -7.71 -3.51 31.68
C PRO A 360 -6.23 -3.90 31.85
N GLU A 361 -5.69 -4.71 30.94
CA GLU A 361 -4.27 -5.10 30.95
C GLU A 361 -3.36 -3.92 30.59
N GLU A 362 -3.74 -3.12 29.60
CA GLU A 362 -3.00 -1.92 29.20
C GLU A 362 -3.10 -0.82 30.26
N GLU A 363 -4.22 -0.73 30.98
CA GLU A 363 -4.41 0.24 32.06
C GLU A 363 -3.55 -0.11 33.29
N ALA A 364 -3.40 -1.40 33.60
CA ALA A 364 -2.43 -1.86 34.60
C ALA A 364 -0.98 -1.52 34.19
N GLN A 365 -0.64 -1.76 32.93
CA GLN A 365 0.68 -1.38 32.38
C GLN A 365 0.90 0.13 32.39
N ARG A 366 -0.14 0.94 32.24
CA ARG A 366 -0.09 2.42 32.25
C ARG A 366 0.36 2.95 33.60
N SER A 367 -0.18 2.41 34.69
CA SER A 367 0.27 2.77 36.05
C SER A 367 1.76 2.46 36.26
N ASP A 368 2.25 1.33 35.75
CA ASP A 368 3.67 0.95 35.87
C ASP A 368 4.58 1.85 35.04
N VAL A 369 4.18 2.15 33.81
CA VAL A 369 4.93 3.04 32.91
C VAL A 369 4.93 4.47 33.44
N GLU A 370 3.82 4.98 33.97
CA GLU A 370 3.73 6.31 34.58
C GLU A 370 4.72 6.48 35.73
N ARG A 371 4.80 5.50 36.63
CA ARG A 371 5.76 5.50 37.74
C ARG A 371 7.21 5.52 37.22
N ALA A 372 7.52 4.65 36.26
CA ALA A 372 8.85 4.58 35.66
C ALA A 372 9.21 5.89 34.92
N ARG A 373 8.24 6.48 34.24
CA ARG A 373 8.36 7.75 33.51
C ARG A 373 8.59 8.93 34.44
N GLN A 374 7.85 9.00 35.55
CA GLN A 374 8.03 10.04 36.55
C GLN A 374 9.42 9.97 37.18
N ALA A 375 9.91 8.77 37.51
CA ALA A 375 11.27 8.58 37.99
C ALA A 375 12.32 9.00 36.94
N ALA A 376 12.17 8.57 35.68
CA ALA A 376 13.08 8.94 34.60
C ALA A 376 13.13 10.47 34.35
N ARG A 377 12.00 11.19 34.47
CA ARG A 377 11.98 12.66 34.37
C ARG A 377 12.81 13.35 35.44
N VAL A 378 12.82 12.83 36.67
CA VAL A 378 13.65 13.38 37.75
C VAL A 378 15.13 13.25 37.39
N PHE A 379 15.55 12.10 36.86
CA PHE A 379 16.94 11.86 36.44
C PHE A 379 17.33 12.48 35.09
N ALA A 380 16.36 12.92 34.28
CA ALA A 380 16.63 13.63 33.03
C ALA A 380 16.84 15.14 33.24
N HIS A 381 16.41 15.68 34.38
CA HIS A 381 16.46 17.12 34.70
C HIS A 381 17.38 17.47 35.88
N GLY A 382 17.96 16.47 36.55
CA GLY A 382 19.02 16.64 37.55
C GLY A 382 20.37 16.28 36.94
#